data_AF-A0A523SPQ6-F1
#
_entry.id   AF-A0A523SPQ6-F1
#
_cell.length_a   1.000
_cell.length_b   1.000
_cell.length_c   1.000
_cell.angle_alpha   90.00
_cell.angle_beta   90.00
_cell.angle_gamma   90.00
#
_symmetry.space_group_name_H-M   'P 1'
#
loop_
_entity.id
_entity.type
_entity.pdbx_description
1 polymer ?
#
loop_
_entity_poly.entity_id
_entity_poly.type
_entity_poly.pdbx_seq_one_letter_code
_entity_poly.pdbx_strand_id
1 'polypeptide(L)' 'MNSLGSRVAGTVIIGAFWLAFIVLYLAFFAGDFDFWQRLAIFVASGSIVCGIIAAMWIKWTLK' A
#
# COMPACT_ATOMS: atom_id res chain seq x y z
N MET A 1 2.95 10.86 15.22
CA MET A 1 4.15 10.44 14.46
C MET A 1 5.08 11.64 14.32
N ASN A 2 5.90 11.89 15.33
CA ASN A 2 6.52 13.22 15.49
C ASN A 2 8.01 13.24 15.11
N SER A 3 8.64 12.07 14.94
CA SER A 3 10.03 11.95 14.48
C SER A 3 10.11 11.34 13.08
N LEU A 4 11.23 11.60 12.38
CA LEU A 4 11.54 10.99 11.10
C LEU A 4 11.55 9.45 11.19
N GLY A 5 12.16 8.91 12.25
CA GLY A 5 12.23 7.46 12.50
C GLY A 5 10.84 6.80 12.58
N SER A 6 9.88 7.41 13.27
CA SER A 6 8.51 6.85 13.32
C SER A 6 7.81 6.84 11.97
N ARG A 7 8.14 7.76 11.05
CA ARG A 7 7.54 7.81 9.70
C ARG A 7 8.16 6.78 8.79
N VAL A 8 9.50 6.64 8.82
CA VAL A 8 10.20 5.59 8.09
C VAL A 8 9.70 4.22 8.51
N ALA A 9 9.62 3.96 9.82
CA ALA A 9 9.04 2.72 10.34
C ALA A 9 7.59 2.52 9.87
N GLY A 10 6.78 3.58 9.88
CA GLY A 10 5.42 3.56 9.35
C GLY A 10 5.35 3.17 7.86
N THR A 11 6.19 3.76 7.01
CA THR A 11 6.27 3.43 5.57
C THR A 11 6.66 1.97 5.35
N VAL A 12 7.65 1.46 6.09
CA VAL A 12 8.07 0.05 6.00
C VAL A 12 6.93 -0.89 6.41
N ILE A 13 6.26 -0.61 7.52
CA ILE A 13 5.15 -1.41 8.02
C ILE A 13 3.99 -1.41 7.01
N ILE A 14 3.58 -0.25 6.51
CA ILE A 14 2.51 -0.12 5.51
C ILE A 14 2.85 -0.92 4.25
N GLY A 15 4.09 -0.82 3.75
CA GLY A 15 4.54 -1.58 2.59
C GLY A 15 4.53 -3.09 2.84
N ALA A 16 5.00 -3.54 4.00
CA ALA A 16 4.97 -4.96 4.38
C ALA A 16 3.53 -5.51 4.46
N PHE A 17 2.60 -4.74 5.04
CA PHE A 17 1.18 -5.12 5.07
C PHE A 17 0.56 -5.19 3.67
N TRP A 18 0.91 -4.27 2.77
CA TRP A 18 0.43 -4.30 1.39
C TRP A 18 0.95 -5.53 0.63
N LEU A 19 2.23 -5.88 0.79
CA LEU A 19 2.80 -7.09 0.20
C LEU A 19 2.15 -8.36 0.76
N ALA A 20 1.92 -8.41 2.08
CA ALA A 20 1.20 -9.52 2.70
C ALA A 20 -0.23 -9.64 2.14
N PHE A 21 -0.94 -8.51 1.98
CA PHE A 21 -2.25 -8.48 1.33
C PHE A 21 -2.18 -9.04 -0.10
N ILE A 22 -1.20 -8.63 -0.91
CA ILE A 22 -1.05 -9.14 -2.29
C ILE A 22 -0.86 -10.66 -2.30
N VAL A 23 0.01 -11.19 -1.43
CA VAL A 23 0.26 -12.63 -1.33
C VAL A 23 -1.02 -13.38 -0.97
N LEU A 24 -1.74 -12.93 0.06
CA LEU A 24 -3.00 -13.55 0.48
C LEU A 24 -4.07 -13.45 -0.61
N TYR A 25 -4.19 -12.30 -1.26
CA TYR A 25 -5.11 -12.09 -2.37
C TYR A 25 -4.83 -13.06 -3.53
N LEU A 26 -3.57 -13.17 -3.96
CA LEU A 26 -3.17 -14.06 -5.04
C LEU A 26 -3.38 -15.54 -4.69
N ALA A 27 -3.09 -15.92 -3.45
CA ALA A 27 -3.19 -17.32 -3.00
C ALA A 27 -4.63 -17.80 -2.84
N PHE A 28 -5.54 -16.93 -2.36
CA PHE A 28 -6.86 -17.36 -1.91
C PHE A 28 -8.05 -16.79 -2.71
N PHE A 29 -7.87 -15.66 -3.40
CA PHE A 29 -8.99 -14.92 -4.02
C PHE A 29 -8.84 -14.67 -5.52
N ALA A 30 -7.60 -14.63 -6.04
CA ALA A 30 -7.39 -14.29 -7.45
C ALA A 30 -8.06 -15.28 -8.43
N GLY A 31 -8.22 -16.55 -8.05
CA GLY A 31 -8.78 -17.61 -8.89
C GLY A 31 -10.13 -17.27 -9.53
N ASP A 32 -11.00 -16.57 -8.81
CA ASP A 32 -12.37 -16.26 -9.22
C ASP A 32 -12.49 -15.03 -10.12
N PHE A 33 -11.40 -14.27 -10.30
CA PHE A 33 -11.38 -13.03 -11.07
C PHE A 33 -10.75 -13.22 -12.45
N ASP A 34 -11.20 -12.45 -13.43
CA ASP A 34 -10.51 -12.34 -14.71
C ASP A 34 -9.20 -11.52 -14.58
N PHE A 35 -8.39 -11.51 -15.64
CA PHE A 35 -7.11 -10.80 -15.65
C PHE A 35 -7.24 -9.29 -15.33
N TRP A 36 -8.24 -8.62 -15.91
CA TRP A 36 -8.45 -7.18 -15.73
C TRP A 36 -8.96 -6.86 -14.33
N GLN A 37 -9.82 -7.69 -13.77
CA GLN A 37 -10.28 -7.58 -12.38
C GLN A 37 -9.12 -7.75 -11.40
N ARG A 38 -8.23 -8.72 -11.62
CA ARG A 38 -7.04 -8.90 -10.77
C ARG A 38 -6.10 -7.69 -10.84
N LEU A 39 -5.89 -7.18 -12.04
CA LEU A 39 -5.07 -5.99 -12.26
C LEU A 39 -5.69 -4.77 -11.56
N ALA A 40 -7.01 -4.60 -11.66
CA ALA A 40 -7.72 -3.50 -10.99
C ALA A 40 -7.56 -3.56 -9.47
N ILE A 41 -7.68 -4.74 -8.85
CA ILE A 41 -7.49 -4.90 -7.39
C ILE A 41 -6.06 -4.57 -6.98
N PHE A 42 -5.06 -5.01 -7.75
CA PHE A 42 -3.66 -4.69 -7.50
C PHE A 42 -3.40 -3.18 -7.58
N VAL A 43 -3.84 -2.53 -8.67
CA VAL A 43 -3.64 -1.09 -8.87
C VAL A 43 -4.41 -0.26 -7.85
N ALA A 44 -5.66 -0.61 -7.55
CA ALA A 44 -6.47 0.09 -6.56
C ALA A 44 -5.84 0.03 -5.16
N SER A 45 -5.46 -1.17 -4.70
CA SER A 45 -4.81 -1.32 -3.39
C SER A 45 -3.46 -0.60 -3.30
N GLY A 46 -2.64 -0.68 -4.35
CA GLY A 46 -1.38 0.04 -4.45
C GLY A 46 -1.58 1.56 -4.41
N SER A 47 -2.61 2.06 -5.10
CA SER A 47 -2.95 3.48 -5.12
C SER A 47 -3.36 4.00 -3.74
N ILE A 48 -4.12 3.20 -2.98
CA ILE A 48 -4.48 3.51 -1.59
C ILE A 48 -3.23 3.62 -0.72
N VAL A 49 -2.33 2.62 -0.80
CA VAL A 49 -1.09 2.58 -0.02
C VAL A 49 -0.17 3.76 -0.37
N CYS A 50 0.01 4.05 -1.66
CA CYS A 50 0.75 5.20 -2.13
C CYS A 50 0.13 6.52 -1.63
N GLY A 51 -1.20 6.64 -1.65
CA GLY A 51 -1.91 7.82 -1.15
C GLY A 51 -1.71 8.03 0.36
N ILE A 52 -1.77 6.96 1.16
CA ILE A 52 -1.51 7.02 2.60
C ILE A 52 -0.07 7.46 2.87
N ILE A 53 0.91 6.84 2.20
CA ILE A 53 2.32 7.19 2.35
C ILE A 53 2.53 8.65 1.90
N ALA A 54 2.02 9.05 0.74
CA ALA A 54 2.14 10.42 0.26
C ALA A 54 1.57 11.44 1.28
N ALA A 55 0.37 11.19 1.82
CA ALA A 55 -0.24 12.05 2.83
C ALA A 55 0.59 12.15 4.12
N MET A 56 1.24 11.05 4.54
CA MET A 56 2.16 11.05 5.69
C MET A 56 3.37 11.96 5.49
N TRP A 57 3.84 12.11 4.26
CA TRP A 57 5.03 12.90 3.92
C TRP A 57 4.71 14.32 3.41
N ILE A 58 3.48 14.59 2.93
CA ILE A 58 3.12 15.83 2.20
C ILE A 58 3.36 17.12 2.99
N LYS A 59 3.19 17.09 4.32
CA LYS A 59 3.43 18.24 5.20
C LYS A 59 4.89 18.70 5.25
N TRP A 60 5.83 17.87 4.77
CA TRP A 60 7.26 18.16 4.78
C TRP A 60 7.84 18.44 3.40
N THR A 61 7.16 18.05 2.32
CA THR A 61 7.50 18.46 0.95
C THR A 61 6.99 19.86 0.61
N LEU A 62 5.87 20.29 1.19
CA LEU A 62 5.30 21.64 0.99
C LEU A 62 5.89 22.69 1.96
N LYS A 63 7.13 22.49 2.43
CA LYS A 63 7.77 23.36 3.40
C LYS A 63 8.70 24.36 2.75
#